data_AF-A0A832CZC6-F1
#
_entry.id   AF-A0A832CZC6-F1
#
_cell.length_a   1.000
_cell.length_b   1.000
_cell.length_c   1.000
_cell.angle_alpha   90.00
_cell.angle_beta   90.00
_cell.angle_gamma   90.00
#
_symmetry.space_group_name_H-M   'P 1'
#
loop_
_entity.id
_entity.type
_entity.pdbx_description
1 polymer ?
#
loop_
_entity_poly.entity_id
_entity_poly.type
_entity_poly.pdbx_seq_one_letter_code
_entity_poly.pdbx_strand_id
1 'polypeptide(L)'
;MKIVLHISGHCIEKAVKKRYERLVTELLEKEDSEKEKELELLLEFMKNADFAELRNRGFDGSKEVFVEIRKEGDRFVVEEKSS
;
A
#
# COMPACT_ATOMS: atom_id res chain seq x y z
N MET A 1 -1.79 9.11 -8.73
CA MET A 1 -0.84 8.80 -7.63
C MET A 1 -0.75 7.28 -7.50
N LYS A 2 0.42 6.75 -7.15
CA LYS A 2 0.61 5.31 -6.96
C LYS A 2 1.62 5.03 -5.86
N ILE A 3 1.45 3.93 -5.16
CA ILE A 3 2.35 3.47 -4.10
C ILE A 3 2.82 2.07 -4.45
N VAL A 4 4.10 1.82 -4.27
CA VAL A 4 4.66 0.47 -4.39
C VAL A 4 4.96 -0.06 -3.00
N LEU A 5 4.36 -1.19 -2.66
CA LEU A 5 4.59 -1.90 -1.41
C LEU A 5 5.39 -3.16 -1.67
N HIS A 6 6.34 -3.45 -0.78
CA HIS A 6 7.06 -4.71 -0.79
C HIS A 6 6.42 -5.68 0.20
N ILE A 7 5.90 -6.79 -0.29
CA ILE A 7 5.30 -7.86 0.48
C ILE A 7 6.32 -9.01 0.54
N SER A 8 6.81 -9.31 1.74
CA SER A 8 7.77 -10.41 1.98
C SER A 8 7.62 -10.93 3.40
N GLY A 9 7.15 -12.18 3.55
CA GLY A 9 6.90 -12.80 4.86
C GLY A 9 5.78 -12.17 5.69
N HIS A 10 4.93 -11.33 5.07
CA HIS A 10 3.75 -10.73 5.69
C HIS A 10 2.71 -10.36 4.63
N CYS A 11 1.44 -10.31 4.99
CA CYS A 11 0.36 -9.96 4.06
C CYS A 11 0.34 -8.48 3.69
N ILE A 12 -0.37 -8.15 2.61
CA ILE A 12 -0.57 -6.78 2.12
C ILE A 12 -1.08 -5.83 3.20
N GLU A 13 -2.01 -6.25 4.06
CA GLU A 13 -2.51 -5.41 5.16
C GLU A 13 -1.36 -4.97 6.08
N LYS A 14 -0.45 -5.89 6.42
CA LYS A 14 0.71 -5.58 7.25
C LYS A 14 1.72 -4.70 6.49
N ALA A 15 1.86 -4.88 5.18
CA ALA A 15 2.74 -4.07 4.35
C ALA A 15 2.26 -2.62 4.29
N VAL A 16 0.96 -2.43 4.12
CA VAL A 16 0.30 -1.13 4.12
C VAL A 16 0.47 -0.45 5.48
N LYS A 17 0.20 -1.16 6.59
CA LYS A 17 0.43 -0.63 7.95
C LYS A 17 1.87 -0.18 8.18
N LYS A 18 2.86 -0.99 7.77
CA LYS A 18 4.28 -0.61 7.87
C LYS A 18 4.61 0.65 7.06
N ARG A 19 4.05 0.79 5.84
CA ARG A 19 4.26 1.98 5.01
C ARG A 19 3.58 3.21 5.63
N TYR A 20 2.40 3.04 6.20
CA TYR A 20 1.70 4.09 6.95
C TYR A 20 2.58 4.63 8.09
N GLU A 21 3.05 3.74 8.96
CA GLU A 21 3.88 4.11 10.12
C GLU A 21 5.13 4.87 9.67
N ARG A 22 5.80 4.40 8.60
CA ARG A 22 6.95 5.09 8.02
C ARG A 22 6.60 6.48 7.49
N LEU A 23 5.54 6.61 6.68
CA LEU A 23 5.13 7.90 6.12
C LEU A 23 4.77 8.89 7.21
N VAL A 24 4.07 8.46 8.26
CA VAL A 24 3.75 9.33 9.41
C VAL A 24 5.02 9.80 10.09
N THR A 25 5.97 8.90 10.39
CA THR A 25 7.26 9.30 10.98
C THR A 25 8.02 10.28 10.08
N GLU A 26 8.12 10.00 8.78
CA GLU A 26 8.81 10.85 7.82
C GLU A 26 8.17 12.26 7.73
N LEU A 27 6.84 12.34 7.80
CA LEU A 27 6.09 13.60 7.76
C LEU A 27 6.19 14.40 9.07
N LEU A 28 6.36 13.73 10.21
CA LEU A 28 6.64 14.40 11.48
C LEU A 28 8.03 15.05 11.50
N GLU A 29 9.00 14.46 10.80
CA GLU A 29 10.36 15.00 10.71
C GLU A 29 10.48 16.10 9.65
N LYS A 30 9.74 15.99 8.55
CA LYS A 30 9.82 16.93 7.43
C LYS A 30 8.48 17.02 6.69
N GLU A 31 7.98 18.24 6.53
CA GLU A 31 6.86 18.51 5.62
C GLU A 31 7.24 18.14 4.18
N ASP A 32 6.46 17.23 3.59
CA ASP A 32 6.67 16.70 2.26
C ASP A 32 5.32 16.41 1.60
N SER A 33 4.89 17.33 0.75
CA SER A 33 3.56 17.26 0.13
C SER A 33 3.38 16.08 -0.84
N GLU A 34 4.45 15.43 -1.28
CA GLU A 34 4.33 14.18 -2.05
C GLU A 34 4.01 13.02 -1.11
N LYS A 35 4.70 12.93 0.04
CA LYS A 35 4.41 11.93 1.08
C LYS A 35 3.05 12.12 1.73
N GLU A 36 2.58 13.35 1.88
CA GLU A 36 1.21 13.62 2.36
C GLU A 36 0.16 12.98 1.42
N LYS A 37 0.34 13.16 0.10
CA LYS A 37 -0.55 12.56 -0.90
C LYS A 37 -0.41 11.03 -0.95
N GLU A 38 0.78 10.49 -0.73
CA GLU A 38 0.95 9.04 -0.55
C GLU A 38 0.19 8.56 0.69
N LEU A 39 0.28 9.29 1.82
CA LEU A 39 -0.40 8.95 3.06
C LEU A 39 -1.93 8.97 2.90
N GLU A 40 -2.48 9.99 2.24
CA GLU A 40 -3.91 10.07 1.93
C GLU A 40 -4.37 8.87 1.10
N LEU A 41 -3.67 8.55 0.01
CA LEU A 41 -3.99 7.41 -0.84
C LEU A 41 -3.95 6.08 -0.05
N LEU A 42 -2.94 5.93 0.82
CA LEU A 42 -2.76 4.75 1.64
C LEU A 42 -3.86 4.60 2.70
N LEU A 43 -4.28 5.71 3.33
CA LEU A 43 -5.39 5.76 4.28
C LEU A 43 -6.72 5.39 3.61
N GLU A 44 -7.00 5.96 2.44
CA GLU A 44 -8.20 5.61 1.68
C GLU A 44 -8.19 4.13 1.25
N PHE A 45 -7.03 3.61 0.84
CA PHE A 45 -6.87 2.19 0.52
C PHE A 45 -7.17 1.32 1.73
N MET A 46 -6.58 1.61 2.90
CA MET A 46 -6.85 0.84 4.13
C MET A 46 -8.32 0.80 4.52
N LYS A 47 -9.05 1.88 4.24
CA LYS A 47 -10.47 1.99 4.59
C LYS A 47 -11.40 1.24 3.62
N ASN A 48 -11.04 1.19 2.34
CA ASN A 48 -11.93 0.67 1.29
C ASN A 48 -11.47 -0.66 0.68
N ALA A 49 -10.24 -1.11 0.93
CA ALA A 49 -9.69 -2.31 0.33
C ALA A 49 -10.28 -3.58 0.96
N ASP A 50 -10.60 -4.55 0.11
CA ASP A 50 -10.94 -5.90 0.55
C ASP A 50 -9.66 -6.72 0.76
N PHE A 51 -9.12 -6.67 1.98
CA PHE A 51 -7.92 -7.43 2.35
C PHE A 51 -8.12 -8.95 2.33
N ALA A 52 -9.36 -9.45 2.38
CA ALA A 52 -9.61 -10.88 2.23
C ALA A 52 -9.45 -11.30 0.77
N GLU A 53 -10.03 -10.55 -0.17
CA GLU A 53 -9.83 -10.77 -1.61
C GLU A 53 -8.35 -10.67 -1.99
N LEU A 54 -7.65 -9.63 -1.53
CA LEU A 54 -6.24 -9.42 -1.88
C LEU A 54 -5.34 -10.57 -1.39
N ARG A 55 -5.60 -11.10 -0.19
CA ARG A 55 -4.88 -12.29 0.28
C ARG A 55 -5.18 -13.52 -0.57
N ASN A 56 -6.45 -13.73 -0.97
CA ASN A 56 -6.81 -14.83 -1.88
C ASN A 56 -6.18 -14.69 -3.27
N ARG A 57 -5.86 -13.46 -3.71
CA ARG A 57 -5.15 -13.19 -4.96
C ARG A 57 -3.63 -13.42 -4.88
N GLY A 58 -3.10 -13.84 -3.73
CA GLY A 58 -1.68 -14.15 -3.54
C GLY A 58 -0.85 -13.02 -2.93
N PHE A 59 -1.49 -11.99 -2.36
CA PHE A 59 -0.85 -10.92 -1.59
C PHE A 59 -0.81 -11.23 -0.08
N ASP A 60 -0.67 -12.50 0.27
CA ASP A 60 -0.69 -13.00 1.66
C ASP A 60 0.71 -13.08 2.31
N GLY A 61 1.77 -12.92 1.52
CA GLY A 61 3.16 -12.95 2.00
C GLY A 61 3.87 -14.28 1.81
N SER A 62 3.20 -15.30 1.25
CA SER A 62 3.82 -16.58 0.87
C SER A 62 4.87 -16.44 -0.23
N LYS A 63 4.77 -15.40 -1.07
CA LYS A 63 5.79 -15.04 -2.06
C LYS A 63 6.29 -13.62 -1.82
N GLU A 64 7.55 -13.40 -2.15
CA GLU A 64 8.10 -12.05 -2.23
C GLU A 64 7.58 -11.37 -3.49
N VAL A 65 6.88 -10.24 -3.32
CA VAL A 65 6.23 -9.54 -4.42
C VAL A 65 6.19 -8.04 -4.18
N PHE A 66 6.43 -7.27 -5.23
CA PHE A 66 6.17 -5.84 -5.27
C PHE A 66 4.75 -5.62 -5.75
N VAL A 67 3.97 -4.85 -4.99
CA VAL A 67 2.58 -4.55 -5.28
C VAL A 67 2.43 -3.07 -5.56
N GLU A 68 1.90 -2.73 -6.73
CA GLU A 68 1.52 -1.37 -7.06
C GLU A 68 0.04 -1.15 -6.71
N ILE A 69 -0.21 -0.12 -5.91
CA ILE A 69 -1.55 0.36 -5.54
C ILE A 69 -1.76 1.70 -6.24
N ARG A 70 -2.79 1.78 -7.08
CA ARG A 70 -3.20 3.01 -7.75
C ARG A 70 -4.71 3.21 -7.61
N LYS A 71 -5.13 4.47 -7.58
CA LYS A 71 -6.55 4.84 -7.56
C LYS A 71 -6.99 5.20 -8.97
N GLU A 72 -8.01 4.50 -9.47
CA GLU A 72 -8.67 4.76 -10.75
C GLU A 72 -10.14 5.11 -10.48
N GLY A 73 -10.45 6.41 -10.49
CA GLY A 73 -11.76 6.92 -10.05
C GLY A 73 -12.02 6.60 -8.58
N ASP A 74 -13.14 5.94 -8.29
CA ASP A 74 -13.53 5.49 -6.95
C ASP A 74 -12.97 4.10 -6.57
N ARG A 75 -12.18 3.47 -7.44
CA ARG A 75 -11.67 2.11 -7.21
C ARG A 75 -10.16 2.09 -7.01
N PHE A 76 -9.72 1.13 -6.19
CA PHE A 76 -8.31 0.81 -6.03
C PHE A 76 -7.94 -0.36 -6.93
N VAL A 77 -6.93 -0.15 -7.75
CA VAL A 77 -6.31 -1.19 -8.56
C VAL A 77 -5.03 -1.63 -7.87
N VAL A 78 -4.93 -2.94 -7.65
CA VAL A 78 -3.81 -3.59 -6.97
C VAL A 78 -3.23 -4.64 -7.91
N GLU A 79 -1.99 -4.46 -8.31
CA GLU A 79 -1.30 -5.27 -9.31
C GLU A 79 0.10 -5.66 -8.85
N GLU A 80 0.53 -6.85 -9.27
CA GLU A 80 1.93 -7.26 -9.11
C GLU A 80 2.79 -6.44 -10.06
N LYS A 81 3.85 -5.85 -9.55
CA LYS A 81 4.85 -5.14 -10.34
C LYS A 81 5.96 -6.12 -10.69
N SER A 82 5.93 -6.63 -11.91
CA SER A 82 7.09 -7.32 -12.51
C SER A 82 8.14 -6.26 -12.81
N SER A 83 9.27 -6.30 -12.10
CA SER A 83 10.48 -5.57 -12.47
C SER A 83 11.02 -6.02 -13.82
#